data_AF-A0A5M3Q1P9-F1
#
_entry.id   AF-A0A5M3Q1P9-F1
#
_cell.length_a   1.000
_cell.length_b   1.000
_cell.length_c   1.000
_cell.angle_alpha   90.00
_cell.angle_beta   90.00
_cell.angle_gamma   90.00
#
_symmetry.space_group_name_H-M   'P 1'
#
loop_
_entity.id
_entity.type
_entity.pdbx_description
1 polymer ?
#
loop_
_entity_poly.entity_id
_entity_poly.type
_entity_poly.pdbx_seq_one_letter_code
_entity_poly.pdbx_strand_id
1 'polypeptide(L)'
;MKELREKFEQVFPLPEGMAWSEADQRYVIESDDDFWWDRDSDGPQISDQYIGRWEGWLACNSQKSAEQAERESFQDRVAPWMQECFGPEISADMVERCDRYLEESLELVQSVGYTRERADMLSNYVFSRPLGEPTQEVGGVRVTLAALCLAAGIDQDECADAELARIWTKIPQIREKQRTKPKASPLSQAMPES
;
A
#
# COMPACT_ATOMS: atom_id res chain seq x y z
N MET A 1 -21.94 9.93 6.58
CA MET A 1 -22.36 9.17 5.38
C MET A 1 -22.10 9.92 4.09
N LYS A 2 -22.74 11.08 3.85
CA LYS A 2 -22.53 11.87 2.62
C LYS A 2 -21.06 12.19 2.30
N GLU A 3 -20.31 12.75 3.26
CA GLU A 3 -18.89 13.07 3.06
C GLU A 3 -18.01 11.82 2.80
N LEU A 4 -18.33 10.70 3.46
CA LEU A 4 -17.63 9.42 3.24
C LEU A 4 -17.93 8.85 1.86
N ARG A 5 -19.17 9.01 1.38
CA ARG A 5 -19.60 8.62 0.03
C ARG A 5 -18.90 9.47 -1.04
N GLU A 6 -18.90 10.78 -0.88
CA GLU A 6 -18.22 11.70 -1.82
C GLU A 6 -16.73 11.38 -1.93
N LYS A 7 -16.05 11.06 -0.81
CA LYS A 7 -14.65 10.60 -0.82
C LYS A 7 -14.49 9.22 -1.47
N PHE A 8 -15.43 8.30 -1.28
CA PHE A 8 -15.42 6.99 -1.92
C PHE A 8 -15.55 7.11 -3.44
N GLU A 9 -16.51 7.89 -3.92
CA GLU A 9 -16.78 8.09 -5.36
C GLU A 9 -15.63 8.81 -6.09
N GLN A 10 -14.82 9.60 -5.38
CA GLN A 10 -13.59 10.19 -5.93
C GLN A 10 -12.51 9.15 -6.20
N VAL A 11 -12.44 8.10 -5.39
CA VAL A 11 -11.41 7.05 -5.49
C VAL A 11 -11.91 5.88 -6.36
N PHE A 12 -13.19 5.57 -6.27
CA PHE A 12 -13.85 4.53 -7.04
C PHE A 12 -15.03 5.15 -7.79
N PRO A 13 -14.86 5.54 -9.07
CA PRO A 13 -15.95 6.09 -9.86
C PRO A 13 -17.13 5.13 -9.96
N LEU A 14 -18.35 5.67 -9.86
CA LEU A 14 -19.59 4.90 -9.90
C LEU A 14 -19.77 4.20 -11.26
N PRO A 15 -19.89 2.85 -11.31
CA PRO A 15 -20.17 2.13 -12.54
C PRO A 15 -21.54 2.47 -13.11
N GLU A 16 -21.67 2.38 -14.44
CA GLU A 16 -22.95 2.52 -15.13
C GLU A 16 -23.96 1.45 -14.63
N GLY A 17 -25.21 1.86 -14.39
CA GLY A 17 -26.27 0.98 -13.87
C GLY A 17 -26.25 0.77 -12.36
N MET A 18 -25.40 1.47 -11.60
CA MET A 18 -25.45 1.52 -10.14
C MET A 18 -25.91 2.88 -9.62
N ALA A 19 -26.63 2.88 -8.50
CA ALA A 19 -27.03 4.09 -7.79
C ALA A 19 -26.90 3.95 -6.28
N TRP A 20 -26.83 5.11 -5.62
CA TRP A 20 -26.91 5.19 -4.17
C TRP A 20 -28.38 5.12 -3.71
N SER A 21 -28.71 4.14 -2.88
CA SER A 21 -29.99 4.08 -2.18
C SER A 21 -29.88 4.86 -0.87
N GLU A 22 -30.56 6.02 -0.80
CA GLU A 22 -30.65 6.78 0.46
C GLU A 22 -31.44 6.02 1.53
N ALA A 23 -32.36 5.15 1.15
CA ALA A 23 -33.15 4.35 2.09
C ALA A 23 -32.31 3.28 2.78
N ASP A 24 -31.48 2.57 2.01
CA ASP A 24 -30.66 1.46 2.51
C ASP A 24 -29.25 1.90 2.94
N GLN A 25 -28.88 3.16 2.68
CA GLN A 25 -27.53 3.70 2.88
C GLN A 25 -26.43 2.81 2.25
N ARG A 26 -26.69 2.32 1.02
CA ARG A 26 -25.77 1.47 0.24
C ARG A 26 -25.96 1.66 -1.27
N TYR A 27 -25.00 1.19 -2.05
CA TYR A 27 -25.16 1.10 -3.51
C TYR A 27 -26.05 -0.08 -3.92
N VAL A 28 -26.90 0.15 -4.91
CA VAL A 28 -27.84 -0.80 -5.51
C VAL A 28 -27.75 -0.75 -7.03
N ILE A 29 -28.29 -1.75 -7.70
CA ILE A 29 -28.41 -1.79 -9.17
C ILE A 29 -29.69 -1.03 -9.58
N GLU A 30 -29.63 -0.19 -10.62
CA GLU A 30 -30.72 0.73 -11.00
C GLU A 30 -31.91 0.08 -11.73
N SER A 31 -31.81 -1.14 -12.29
CA SER A 31 -32.99 -1.80 -12.88
C SER A 31 -32.98 -3.33 -12.78
N ASP A 32 -34.15 -3.88 -12.42
CA ASP A 32 -34.50 -5.31 -12.49
C ASP A 32 -35.06 -5.72 -13.88
N ASP A 33 -35.27 -4.77 -14.80
CA ASP A 33 -35.91 -5.04 -16.08
C ASP A 33 -34.95 -4.87 -17.27
N ASP A 34 -34.71 -6.00 -17.95
CA ASP A 34 -34.31 -6.19 -19.35
C ASP A 34 -32.97 -5.58 -19.86
N PHE A 35 -31.82 -6.24 -19.61
CA PHE A 35 -30.87 -6.70 -20.66
C PHE A 35 -29.57 -7.33 -20.08
N TRP A 36 -29.35 -8.61 -20.39
CA TRP A 36 -28.06 -9.29 -20.63
C TRP A 36 -26.83 -8.97 -19.74
N TRP A 37 -26.76 -9.60 -18.57
CA TRP A 37 -25.51 -10.18 -18.09
C TRP A 37 -25.75 -11.68 -17.94
N ASP A 38 -25.20 -12.46 -18.86
CA ASP A 38 -25.32 -13.92 -18.87
C ASP A 38 -24.99 -14.48 -17.48
N ARG A 39 -25.98 -15.17 -16.93
CA ARG A 39 -25.96 -15.91 -15.66
C ARG A 39 -24.96 -17.10 -15.67
N ASP A 40 -24.19 -17.24 -16.74
CA ASP A 40 -23.30 -18.35 -17.06
C ASP A 40 -21.81 -17.93 -17.19
N SER A 41 -21.41 -16.76 -16.69
CA SER A 41 -19.99 -16.35 -16.64
C SER A 41 -19.47 -16.36 -15.20
N ASP A 42 -18.48 -17.21 -14.92
CA ASP A 42 -17.86 -17.49 -13.62
C ASP A 42 -17.05 -16.30 -13.00
N GLY A 43 -17.51 -15.06 -13.14
CA GLY A 43 -16.87 -13.85 -12.59
C GLY A 43 -17.75 -13.13 -11.56
N PRO A 44 -17.18 -12.54 -10.49
CA PRO A 44 -17.95 -11.68 -9.60
C PRO A 44 -18.50 -10.50 -10.39
N GLN A 45 -19.81 -10.29 -10.36
CA GLN A 45 -20.47 -9.20 -11.08
C GLN A 45 -19.85 -7.86 -10.64
N ILE A 46 -19.61 -6.94 -11.58
CA ILE A 46 -18.96 -5.65 -11.29
C ILE A 46 -19.65 -4.90 -10.14
N SER A 47 -20.97 -5.08 -10.03
CA SER A 47 -21.82 -4.63 -8.92
C SER A 47 -21.39 -5.20 -7.57
N ASP A 48 -21.20 -6.51 -7.45
CA ASP A 48 -20.79 -7.18 -6.21
C ASP A 48 -19.41 -6.70 -5.75
N GLN A 49 -18.48 -6.52 -6.70
CA GLN A 49 -17.14 -6.00 -6.40
C GLN A 49 -17.21 -4.56 -5.89
N TYR A 50 -18.07 -3.73 -6.49
CA TYR A 50 -18.21 -2.32 -6.10
C TYR A 50 -18.92 -2.17 -4.75
N ILE A 51 -19.96 -2.97 -4.49
CA ILE A 51 -20.63 -3.04 -3.18
C ILE A 51 -19.64 -3.48 -2.10
N GLY A 52 -18.86 -4.54 -2.35
CA GLY A 52 -17.83 -4.99 -1.40
C GLY A 52 -16.76 -3.93 -1.11
N ARG A 53 -16.37 -3.14 -2.11
CA ARG A 53 -15.46 -1.98 -1.91
C ARG A 53 -16.08 -0.92 -1.00
N TRP A 54 -17.37 -0.61 -1.19
CA TRP A 54 -18.09 0.36 -0.36
C TRP A 54 -18.23 -0.11 1.09
N GLU A 55 -18.64 -1.37 1.30
CA GLU A 55 -18.79 -1.95 2.64
C GLU A 55 -17.45 -1.97 3.39
N GLY A 56 -16.37 -2.38 2.71
CA GLY A 56 -15.02 -2.31 3.26
C GLY A 56 -14.59 -0.87 3.60
N TRP A 57 -14.85 0.08 2.70
CA TRP A 57 -14.53 1.50 2.92
C TRP A 57 -15.26 2.08 4.13
N LEU A 58 -16.55 1.80 4.26
CA LEU A 58 -17.37 2.26 5.40
C LEU A 58 -16.85 1.70 6.73
N ALA A 59 -16.53 0.41 6.78
CA ALA A 59 -15.99 -0.22 7.97
C ALA A 59 -14.68 0.45 8.41
N CYS A 60 -13.79 0.72 7.46
CA CYS A 60 -12.48 1.34 7.75
C CYS A 60 -12.56 2.82 8.14
N ASN A 61 -13.52 3.58 7.62
CA ASN A 61 -13.58 5.04 7.84
C ASN A 61 -14.51 5.45 8.99
N SER A 62 -15.48 4.61 9.37
CA SER A 62 -16.37 4.88 10.52
C SER A 62 -15.62 4.86 11.87
N GLN A 63 -14.47 4.18 11.94
CA GLN A 63 -13.65 4.08 13.15
C GLN A 63 -12.60 5.21 13.31
N LYS A 64 -12.24 5.91 12.23
CA LYS A 64 -11.02 6.76 12.19
C LYS A 64 -11.19 8.22 12.64
N SER A 65 -12.43 8.70 12.80
CA SER A 65 -12.69 10.16 12.82
C SER A 65 -12.33 10.92 14.12
N ALA A 66 -12.19 10.25 15.27
CA ALA A 66 -12.09 10.94 16.57
C ALA A 66 -10.74 10.74 17.30
N GLU A 67 -10.18 9.52 17.29
CA GLU A 67 -8.89 9.23 17.97
C GLU A 67 -7.66 9.59 17.14
N GLN A 68 -7.81 9.72 15.81
CA GLN A 68 -6.68 9.84 14.88
C GLN A 68 -6.20 11.28 14.67
N ALA A 69 -6.94 12.29 15.17
CA ALA A 69 -6.57 13.70 15.05
C ALA A 69 -5.53 14.15 16.11
N GLU A 70 -5.32 13.37 17.18
CA GLU A 70 -4.41 13.73 18.29
C GLU A 70 -3.07 12.97 18.30
N ARG A 71 -2.87 11.95 17.47
CA ARG A 71 -1.62 11.18 17.40
C ARG A 71 -0.90 11.40 16.06
N GLU A 72 0.37 11.80 16.12
CA GLU A 72 1.27 11.82 14.96
C GLU A 72 1.26 10.45 14.26
N SER A 73 1.17 10.45 12.93
CA SER A 73 1.20 9.19 12.18
C SER A 73 2.59 8.54 12.27
N PHE A 74 2.69 7.24 11.99
CA PHE A 74 4.01 6.59 11.90
C PHE A 74 4.89 7.26 10.83
N GLN A 75 4.29 7.70 9.71
CA GLN A 75 5.01 8.41 8.64
C GLN A 75 5.59 9.74 9.13
N ASP A 76 4.84 10.51 9.93
CA ASP A 76 5.31 11.77 10.52
C ASP A 76 6.49 11.55 11.45
N ARG A 77 6.51 10.43 12.19
CA ARG A 77 7.60 10.04 13.09
C ARG A 77 8.85 9.54 12.36
N VAL A 78 8.71 8.96 11.16
CA VAL A 78 9.83 8.52 10.32
C VAL A 78 10.56 9.70 9.66
N ALA A 79 9.82 10.74 9.26
CA ALA A 79 10.36 11.92 8.58
C ALA A 79 11.58 12.57 9.27
N PRO A 80 11.57 12.88 10.58
CA PRO A 80 12.73 13.49 11.24
C PRO A 80 13.94 12.54 11.29
N TRP A 81 13.73 11.23 11.44
CA TRP A 81 14.82 10.25 11.40
C TRP A 81 15.49 10.20 10.03
N MET A 82 14.70 10.25 8.96
CA MET A 82 15.20 10.31 7.59
C MET A 82 16.10 11.53 7.38
N GLN A 83 15.64 12.72 7.80
CA GLN A 83 16.42 13.95 7.70
C GLN A 83 17.71 13.90 8.53
N GLU A 84 17.64 13.40 9.76
CA GLU A 84 18.82 13.26 10.61
C GLU A 84 19.84 12.28 10.00
N CYS A 85 19.41 11.12 9.49
CA CYS A 85 20.35 10.13 8.97
C CYS A 85 20.95 10.52 7.62
N PHE A 86 20.13 11.07 6.72
CA PHE A 86 20.43 11.09 5.29
C PHE A 86 20.46 12.50 4.69
N GLY A 87 19.90 13.51 5.38
CA GLY A 87 19.69 14.84 4.80
C GLY A 87 18.63 14.85 3.69
N PRO A 88 18.29 16.03 3.16
CA PRO A 88 17.17 16.19 2.24
C PRO A 88 17.39 15.49 0.90
N GLU A 89 18.61 15.49 0.35
CA GLU A 89 18.89 14.94 -0.98
C GLU A 89 18.72 13.41 -1.01
N ILE A 90 19.36 12.70 -0.09
CA ILE A 90 19.27 11.22 -0.03
C ILE A 90 17.88 10.78 0.45
N SER A 91 17.22 11.58 1.31
CA SER A 91 15.84 11.30 1.72
C SER A 91 14.86 11.39 0.55
N ALA A 92 15.12 12.25 -0.42
CA ALA A 92 14.30 12.45 -1.61
C ALA A 92 14.73 11.58 -2.82
N ASP A 93 15.80 10.80 -2.71
CA ASP A 93 16.28 9.93 -3.77
C ASP A 93 15.33 8.73 -3.97
N MET A 94 14.49 8.82 -5.01
CA MET A 94 13.48 7.81 -5.30
C MET A 94 14.07 6.43 -5.58
N VAL A 95 15.25 6.36 -6.21
CA VAL A 95 15.88 5.06 -6.51
C VAL A 95 16.34 4.39 -5.22
N GLU A 96 17.05 5.11 -4.35
CA GLU A 96 17.48 4.56 -3.05
C GLU A 96 16.28 4.22 -2.15
N ARG A 97 15.18 4.98 -2.21
CA ARG A 97 13.95 4.66 -1.45
C ARG A 97 13.27 3.40 -1.98
N CYS A 98 13.15 3.24 -3.30
CA CYS A 98 12.63 2.03 -3.93
C CYS A 98 13.50 0.81 -3.60
N ASP A 99 14.82 0.92 -3.78
CA ASP A 99 15.77 -0.15 -3.49
C ASP A 99 15.67 -0.59 -2.02
N ARG A 100 15.62 0.37 -1.08
CA ARG A 100 15.52 0.06 0.34
C ARG A 100 14.20 -0.62 0.69
N TYR A 101 13.08 -0.12 0.17
CA TYR A 101 11.78 -0.72 0.41
C TYR A 101 11.71 -2.15 -0.14
N LEU A 102 12.25 -2.37 -1.35
CA LEU A 102 12.28 -3.69 -1.97
C LEU A 102 13.18 -4.66 -1.20
N GLU A 103 14.35 -4.21 -0.74
CA GLU A 103 15.26 -4.99 0.12
C GLU A 103 14.53 -5.50 1.37
N GLU A 104 13.93 -4.61 2.15
CA GLU A 104 13.20 -4.97 3.39
C GLU A 104 11.98 -5.87 3.11
N SER A 105 11.26 -5.63 2.00
CA SER A 105 10.13 -6.48 1.58
C SER A 105 10.58 -7.90 1.24
N LEU A 106 11.73 -8.04 0.57
CA LEU A 106 12.32 -9.34 0.24
C LEU A 106 12.85 -10.05 1.48
N GLU A 107 13.51 -9.32 2.39
CA GLU A 107 13.97 -9.86 3.68
C GLU A 107 12.80 -10.35 4.53
N LEU A 108 11.68 -9.61 4.58
CA LEU A 108 10.47 -10.03 5.30
C LEU A 108 9.91 -11.34 4.75
N VAL A 109 9.68 -11.45 3.43
CA VAL A 109 9.12 -12.68 2.86
C VAL A 109 10.11 -13.85 2.96
N GLN A 110 11.41 -13.60 2.85
CA GLN A 110 12.45 -14.60 3.08
C GLN A 110 12.38 -15.14 4.53
N SER A 111 12.16 -14.28 5.52
CA SER A 111 12.11 -14.65 6.93
C SER A 111 10.99 -15.66 7.27
N VAL A 112 9.92 -15.67 6.46
CA VAL A 112 8.79 -16.61 6.60
C VAL A 112 8.85 -17.78 5.60
N GLY A 113 10.01 -17.99 4.96
CA GLY A 113 10.26 -19.13 4.08
C GLY A 113 9.83 -18.94 2.62
N TYR A 114 9.58 -17.71 2.16
CA TYR A 114 9.34 -17.45 0.74
C TYR A 114 10.61 -17.67 -0.07
N THR A 115 10.51 -18.43 -1.15
CA THR A 115 11.65 -18.86 -1.96
C THR A 115 12.06 -17.82 -3.00
N ARG A 116 13.35 -17.77 -3.33
CA ARG A 116 13.90 -16.91 -4.38
C ARG A 116 13.19 -17.11 -5.73
N GLU A 117 12.95 -18.35 -6.12
CA GLU A 117 12.32 -18.71 -7.39
C GLU A 117 10.91 -18.12 -7.51
N ARG A 118 10.14 -18.15 -6.42
CA ARG A 118 8.81 -17.52 -6.37
C ARG A 118 8.87 -15.99 -6.39
N ALA A 119 9.87 -15.39 -5.75
CA ALA A 119 10.08 -13.94 -5.80
C ALA A 119 10.42 -13.48 -7.23
N ASP A 120 11.31 -14.19 -7.92
CA ASP A 120 11.69 -13.89 -9.30
C ASP A 120 10.48 -14.02 -10.25
N MET A 121 9.67 -15.07 -10.12
CA MET A 121 8.43 -15.23 -10.90
C MET A 121 7.43 -14.09 -10.66
N LEU A 122 7.24 -13.68 -9.39
CA LEU A 122 6.31 -12.61 -9.04
C LEU A 122 6.79 -11.24 -9.56
N SER A 123 8.10 -11.00 -9.49
CA SER A 123 8.73 -9.81 -10.06
C SER A 123 8.44 -9.72 -11.57
N ASN A 124 8.73 -10.77 -12.32
CA ASN A 124 8.44 -10.83 -13.76
C ASN A 124 6.96 -10.59 -14.06
N TYR A 125 6.06 -11.19 -13.26
CA TYR A 125 4.63 -11.01 -13.41
C TYR A 125 4.20 -9.53 -13.21
N VAL A 126 4.65 -8.88 -12.15
CA VAL A 126 4.31 -7.47 -11.86
C VAL A 126 4.84 -6.53 -12.94
N PHE A 127 6.12 -6.67 -13.32
CA PHE A 127 6.74 -5.80 -14.34
C PHE A 127 6.24 -6.08 -15.77
N SER A 128 5.49 -7.15 -16.01
CA SER A 128 4.86 -7.41 -17.30
C SER A 128 3.56 -6.63 -17.53
N ARG A 129 3.03 -5.97 -16.50
CA ARG A 129 1.74 -5.26 -16.52
C ARG A 129 1.93 -3.75 -16.75
N PRO A 130 0.88 -3.03 -17.20
CA PRO A 130 0.89 -1.57 -17.21
C PRO A 130 1.15 -1.00 -15.81
N LEU A 131 1.72 0.20 -15.76
CA LEU A 131 1.97 0.92 -14.50
C LEU A 131 0.67 1.09 -13.70
N GLY A 132 0.75 0.79 -12.40
CA GLY A 132 -0.30 1.08 -11.44
C GLY A 132 -0.30 2.55 -11.01
N GLU A 133 -1.39 2.99 -10.38
CA GLU A 133 -1.46 4.32 -9.78
C GLU A 133 -0.77 4.30 -8.40
N PRO A 134 0.21 5.18 -8.13
CA PRO A 134 1.03 5.12 -6.91
C PRO A 134 0.24 5.10 -5.59
N THR A 135 -0.82 5.90 -5.44
CA THR A 135 -1.59 5.94 -4.18
C THR A 135 -2.34 4.63 -3.93
N GLN A 136 -2.86 4.00 -4.97
CA GLN A 136 -3.48 2.68 -4.92
C GLN A 136 -2.44 1.60 -4.55
N GLU A 137 -1.26 1.63 -5.15
CA GLU A 137 -0.21 0.64 -4.87
C GLU A 137 0.31 0.75 -3.42
N VAL A 138 0.44 1.97 -2.88
CA VAL A 138 0.76 2.18 -1.45
C VAL A 138 -0.33 1.56 -0.55
N GLY A 139 -1.60 1.71 -0.91
CA GLY A 139 -2.72 1.06 -0.21
C GLY A 139 -2.63 -0.46 -0.26
N GLY A 140 -2.37 -1.02 -1.45
CA GLY A 140 -2.22 -2.45 -1.66
C GLY A 140 -1.06 -3.06 -0.87
N VAL A 141 0.09 -2.40 -0.86
CA VAL A 141 1.25 -2.76 -0.03
C VAL A 141 0.88 -2.82 1.45
N ARG A 142 0.23 -1.79 1.99
CA ARG A 142 -0.08 -1.74 3.42
C ARG A 142 -1.08 -2.82 3.83
N VAL A 143 -2.08 -3.08 3.00
CA VAL A 143 -3.08 -4.15 3.23
C VAL A 143 -2.42 -5.53 3.19
N THR A 144 -1.55 -5.78 2.20
CA THR A 144 -0.90 -7.09 2.05
C THR A 144 0.16 -7.34 3.12
N LEU A 145 0.89 -6.30 3.57
CA LEU A 145 1.75 -6.37 4.75
C LEU A 145 0.95 -6.77 6.00
N ALA A 146 -0.18 -6.09 6.25
CA ALA A 146 -1.07 -6.41 7.36
C ALA A 146 -1.55 -7.88 7.31
N ALA A 147 -1.99 -8.34 6.14
CA ALA A 147 -2.45 -9.71 5.94
C ALA A 147 -1.33 -10.74 6.17
N LEU A 148 -0.11 -10.45 5.72
CA LEU A 148 1.05 -11.30 5.97
C LEU A 148 1.38 -11.38 7.47
N CYS A 149 1.41 -10.24 8.15
CA CYS A 149 1.66 -10.16 9.59
C CYS A 149 0.59 -10.93 10.38
N LEU A 150 -0.69 -10.80 10.01
CA LEU A 150 -1.78 -11.60 10.60
C LEU A 150 -1.56 -13.10 10.41
N ALA A 151 -1.18 -13.53 9.20
CA ALA A 151 -0.89 -14.94 8.91
C ALA A 151 0.34 -15.47 9.67
N ALA A 152 1.32 -14.60 9.95
CA ALA A 152 2.53 -14.93 10.69
C ALA A 152 2.40 -14.75 12.22
N GLY A 153 1.29 -14.21 12.71
CA GLY A 153 1.09 -13.90 14.14
C GLY A 153 1.98 -12.75 14.64
N ILE A 154 2.26 -11.76 13.78
CA ILE A 154 3.11 -10.61 14.06
C ILE A 154 2.24 -9.34 14.17
N ASP A 155 2.49 -8.52 15.19
CA ASP A 155 1.94 -7.16 15.24
C ASP A 155 2.84 -6.21 14.45
N GLN A 156 2.36 -5.73 13.31
CA GLN A 156 3.14 -4.87 12.41
C GLN A 156 3.44 -3.50 13.04
N ASP A 157 2.52 -2.95 13.85
CA ASP A 157 2.64 -1.60 14.39
C ASP A 157 3.63 -1.60 15.56
N GLU A 158 3.57 -2.63 16.42
CA GLU A 158 4.58 -2.83 17.48
C GLU A 158 5.98 -3.06 16.89
N CYS A 159 6.09 -3.85 15.82
CA CYS A 159 7.36 -4.08 15.13
C CYS A 159 7.92 -2.79 14.50
N ALA A 160 7.06 -1.99 13.86
CA ALA A 160 7.44 -0.72 13.27
C ALA A 160 7.94 0.28 14.32
N ASP A 161 7.23 0.40 15.46
CA ASP A 161 7.62 1.27 16.57
C ASP A 161 8.94 0.82 17.22
N ALA A 162 9.12 -0.49 17.43
CA ALA A 162 10.36 -1.04 17.98
C ALA A 162 11.56 -0.81 17.04
N GLU A 163 11.37 -0.99 15.74
CA GLU A 163 12.41 -0.77 14.74
C GLU A 163 12.78 0.71 14.63
N LEU A 164 11.80 1.62 14.61
CA LEU A 164 12.05 3.06 14.59
C LEU A 164 12.85 3.49 15.83
N ALA A 165 12.46 3.02 17.01
CA ALA A 165 13.23 3.27 18.24
C ALA A 165 14.66 2.72 18.13
N ARG A 166 14.84 1.52 17.55
CA ARG A 166 16.15 0.90 17.36
C ARG A 166 17.04 1.69 16.40
N ILE A 167 16.55 2.13 15.24
CA ILE A 167 17.37 2.81 14.22
C ILE A 167 17.80 4.21 14.65
N TRP A 168 17.05 4.89 15.53
CA TRP A 168 17.51 6.11 16.18
C TRP A 168 18.82 5.92 16.96
N THR A 169 19.04 4.75 17.55
CA THR A 169 20.32 4.44 18.24
C THR A 169 21.48 4.15 17.30
N LYS A 170 21.21 4.02 15.99
CA LYS A 170 22.20 3.60 14.97
C LYS A 170 22.63 4.72 14.02
N ILE A 171 22.27 5.97 14.30
CA ILE A 171 22.57 7.12 13.41
C ILE A 171 24.06 7.20 13.02
N PRO A 172 25.04 7.12 13.95
CA PRO A 172 26.45 7.21 13.58
C PRO A 172 26.88 6.10 12.60
N GLN A 173 26.43 4.86 12.84
CA GLN A 173 26.75 3.70 12.01
C GLN A 173 26.09 3.81 10.63
N ILE A 174 24.85 4.31 10.57
CA ILE A 174 24.11 4.53 9.32
C ILE A 174 24.84 5.58 8.47
N ARG A 175 25.21 6.71 9.07
CA ARG A 175 25.97 7.77 8.39
C ARG A 175 27.32 7.29 7.88
N GLU A 176 28.05 6.50 8.67
CA GLU A 176 29.32 5.92 8.24
C GLU A 176 29.16 4.99 7.05
N LYS A 177 28.19 4.06 7.11
CA LYS A 177 27.89 3.16 5.99
C LYS A 177 27.56 3.94 4.72
N GLN A 178 26.73 4.98 4.83
CA GLN A 178 26.37 5.82 3.69
C GLN A 178 27.57 6.56 3.11
N ARG A 179 28.47 7.10 3.95
CA ARG A 179 29.70 7.75 3.49
C ARG A 179 30.60 6.80 2.71
N THR A 180 30.62 5.52 3.10
CA THR A 180 31.46 4.49 2.48
C THR A 180 30.81 3.78 1.29
N LYS A 181 29.54 4.06 0.97
CA LYS A 181 28.89 3.45 -0.20
C LYS A 181 29.63 3.85 -1.48
N PRO A 182 30.08 2.89 -2.30
CA PRO A 182 30.60 3.20 -3.64
C PRO A 182 29.50 3.89 -4.45
N LYS A 183 29.83 5.01 -5.12
CA LYS A 183 28.88 5.73 -5.99
C LYS A 183 28.40 4.91 -7.21
N ALA A 184 29.07 3.79 -7.49
CA ALA A 184 28.68 2.82 -8.50
C ALA A 184 28.21 1.55 -7.80
N SER A 185 26.94 1.51 -7.41
CA SER A 185 26.27 0.26 -7.04
C SER A 185 26.01 -0.53 -8.33
N PRO A 186 26.05 -1.88 -8.34
CA PRO A 186 25.66 -2.66 -9.51
C PRO A 186 24.24 -2.33 -10.01
N LEU A 187 23.36 -1.85 -9.12
CA LEU A 187 22.01 -1.39 -9.44
C LEU A 187 21.95 0.05 -10.00
N SER A 188 22.98 0.88 -9.75
CA SER A 188 22.98 2.28 -10.22
C SER A 188 23.28 2.45 -11.71
N GLN A 189 23.54 1.35 -12.43
CA GLN A 189 23.83 1.35 -13.87
C GLN A 189 22.64 0.91 -14.74
N ALA A 190 21.50 0.54 -14.14
CA ALA A 190 20.42 -0.18 -14.83
C ALA A 190 19.17 0.66 -15.17
N MET A 191 19.15 1.96 -14.89
CA MET A 191 18.04 2.83 -15.30
C MET A 191 18.34 3.41 -16.69
N PRO A 192 17.58 3.07 -17.75
CA PRO A 192 17.61 3.84 -18.99
C PRO A 192 17.08 5.24 -18.70
N GLU A 193 17.69 6.26 -19.30
CA GLU A 193 17.09 7.60 -19.33
C GLU A 193 15.71 7.51 -20.01
N SER A 194 14.74 8.18 -19.39
CA SER A 194 13.33 8.28 -19.81
C SER A 194 13.15 8.72 -21.25
#